data_AF-A0A3B9Z755-F1
#
_entry.id   AF-A0A3B9Z755-F1
#
_cell.length_a   1.000
_cell.length_b   1.000
_cell.length_c   1.000
_cell.angle_alpha   90.00
_cell.angle_beta   90.00
_cell.angle_gamma   90.00
#
_symmetry.space_group_name_H-M   'P 1'
#
loop_
_entity.id
_entity.type
_entity.pdbx_description
1 polymer ?
#
loop_
_entity_poly.entity_id
_entity_poly.type
_entity_poly.pdbx_seq_one_letter_code
_entity_poly.pdbx_strand_id
1 'polypeptide(L)'
;TAREADLVAKRTDLEYRKVGATEADLEKARSDIEVAKIKLSQASAGPRAEDIRSAELALERAKVRLAQVRDTPPVRTEDIANAELAVRMAEVTAERVRGENYLTMAQREAATRIAEIDVEKARNNLRKLQNQQVNPWDLRLAEQDVMAAENAVARSKVTAPFDQQAARLAVEVAQARLAQLEQGPSDQDLSPLMNQIDALSVAIESARVAVPSAQAAVRASQARLEAVKRGPTEFDLQDADNKIEAATVALELARARLDLKRQTLDANRSVIAYDLQSLQLAVDRAKLDLDQLQSNLDDARIIAPYDGKIVKTNGKPGDNVNAFNPVISISSPAQLLVRSEVNESDMAKLAVGQKAMISLDVFPGTILNGVVRDLPSTVVTQQGVVADKSTKLTVEWTRPGADIGMLARVQIIVQQKKDVLIIPTAAIRTVGKRRFVEYMDGSVKRSKNIEVGISTEQETEVLSGLEDGLVILAGT
;
A
#
# COMPACT_ATOMS: atom_id res chain seq x y z
N THR A 1 -12.06 47.03 -23.02
CA THR A 1 -13.12 46.15 -22.45
C THR A 1 -12.48 44.93 -21.77
N ALA A 2 -13.16 44.24 -20.84
CA ALA A 2 -12.63 43.00 -20.22
C ALA A 2 -12.22 41.92 -21.27
N ARG A 3 -12.77 42.01 -22.49
CA ARG A 3 -12.37 41.20 -23.65
C ARG A 3 -11.04 41.60 -24.30
N GLU A 4 -10.61 42.87 -24.22
CA GLU A 4 -9.28 43.28 -24.72
C GLU A 4 -8.16 42.88 -23.76
N ALA A 5 -8.41 42.89 -22.45
CA ALA A 5 -7.46 42.39 -21.45
C ALA A 5 -7.25 40.87 -21.57
N ASP A 6 -8.33 40.11 -21.81
CA ASP A 6 -8.26 38.65 -22.03
C ASP A 6 -7.57 38.29 -23.35
N LEU A 7 -7.69 39.13 -24.38
CA LEU A 7 -7.02 38.92 -25.67
C LEU A 7 -5.53 39.24 -25.63
N VAL A 8 -5.13 40.25 -24.84
CA VAL A 8 -3.72 40.54 -24.55
C VAL A 8 -3.09 39.42 -23.73
N ALA A 9 -3.78 38.91 -22.70
CA ALA A 9 -3.33 37.77 -21.88
C ALA A 9 -3.20 36.47 -22.68
N LYS A 10 -4.15 36.18 -23.58
CA LYS A 10 -4.08 35.00 -24.47
C LYS A 10 -3.04 35.15 -25.58
N ARG A 11 -2.75 36.37 -26.06
CA ARG A 11 -1.62 36.61 -26.97
C ARG A 11 -0.28 36.43 -26.28
N THR A 12 -0.15 36.84 -25.01
CA THR A 12 1.07 36.60 -24.23
C THR A 12 1.27 35.12 -23.92
N ASP A 13 0.21 34.37 -23.57
CA ASP A 13 0.28 32.91 -23.37
C ASP A 13 0.61 32.15 -24.68
N LEU A 14 0.13 32.64 -25.83
CA LEU A 14 0.42 32.05 -27.14
C LEU A 14 1.81 32.40 -27.68
N GLU A 15 2.39 33.54 -27.30
CA GLU A 15 3.81 33.85 -27.54
C GLU A 15 4.73 33.02 -26.63
N TYR A 16 4.35 32.80 -25.36
CA TYR A 16 5.12 31.97 -24.44
C TYR A 16 5.17 30.49 -24.88
N ARG A 17 4.12 29.99 -25.53
CA ARG A 17 4.02 28.63 -26.05
C ARG A 17 4.66 28.43 -27.45
N LYS A 18 5.15 29.48 -28.10
CA LYS A 18 5.76 29.42 -29.44
C LYS A 18 7.28 29.50 -29.46
N VAL A 19 7.93 29.71 -28.31
CA VAL A 19 9.38 29.66 -28.20
C VAL A 19 9.74 28.26 -27.69
N GLY A 20 10.44 27.48 -28.53
CA GLY A 20 11.00 26.20 -28.11
C GLY A 20 11.90 26.36 -26.87
N ALA A 21 12.15 25.24 -26.17
CA ALA A 21 12.87 25.18 -24.90
C ALA A 21 13.98 26.25 -24.81
N THR A 22 13.82 27.17 -23.86
CA THR A 22 14.76 28.28 -23.69
C THR A 22 16.12 27.75 -23.27
N GLU A 23 17.20 28.50 -23.51
CA GLU A 23 18.56 28.16 -23.05
C GLU A 23 18.56 27.79 -21.55
N ALA A 24 17.72 28.46 -20.76
CA ALA A 24 17.52 28.21 -19.33
C ALA A 24 16.84 26.85 -19.03
N ASP A 25 15.92 26.38 -19.88
CA ASP A 25 15.29 25.06 -19.75
C ASP A 25 16.29 23.94 -20.09
N LEU A 26 17.15 24.17 -21.09
CA LEU A 26 18.26 23.27 -21.41
C LEU A 26 19.33 23.27 -20.31
N GLU A 27 19.61 24.41 -19.70
CA GLU A 27 20.54 24.52 -18.56
C GLU A 27 19.99 23.80 -17.32
N LYS A 28 18.69 23.94 -17.06
CA LYS A 28 17.99 23.24 -15.97
C LYS A 28 17.96 21.72 -16.21
N ALA A 29 17.66 21.28 -17.44
CA ALA A 29 17.72 19.86 -17.78
C ALA A 29 19.16 19.30 -17.69
N ARG A 30 20.18 20.07 -18.06
CA ARG A 30 21.59 19.69 -17.87
C ARG A 30 21.97 19.62 -16.39
N SER A 31 21.47 20.55 -15.57
CA SER A 31 21.64 20.55 -14.12
C SER A 31 20.96 19.34 -13.48
N ASP A 32 19.73 19.01 -13.88
CA ASP A 32 18.99 17.85 -13.39
C ASP A 32 19.64 16.53 -13.81
N ILE A 33 20.20 16.45 -15.03
CA ILE A 33 20.99 15.31 -15.50
C ILE A 33 22.29 15.19 -14.69
N GLU A 34 22.98 16.28 -14.38
CA GLU A 34 24.16 16.20 -13.51
C GLU A 34 23.81 15.86 -12.07
N VAL A 35 22.70 16.36 -11.52
CA VAL A 35 22.20 15.92 -10.22
C VAL A 35 21.84 14.42 -10.25
N ALA A 36 21.26 13.93 -11.34
CA ALA A 36 20.96 12.51 -11.51
C ALA A 36 22.22 11.65 -11.68
N LYS A 37 23.25 12.12 -12.40
CA LYS A 37 24.56 11.47 -12.50
C LYS A 37 25.34 11.53 -11.19
N ILE A 38 25.23 12.60 -10.42
CA ILE A 38 25.78 12.71 -9.06
C ILE A 38 25.06 11.73 -8.14
N LYS A 39 23.73 11.59 -8.23
CA LYS A 39 22.98 10.58 -7.46
C LYS A 39 23.32 9.16 -7.90
N LEU A 40 23.51 8.92 -9.19
CA LEU A 40 23.97 7.64 -9.73
C LEU A 40 25.40 7.32 -9.31
N SER A 41 26.30 8.32 -9.32
CA SER A 41 27.68 8.19 -8.87
C SER A 41 27.78 8.02 -7.36
N GLN A 42 26.90 8.65 -6.58
CA GLN A 42 26.70 8.44 -5.14
C GLN A 42 26.06 7.08 -4.82
N ALA A 43 25.27 6.52 -5.73
CA ALA A 43 24.75 5.15 -5.61
C ALA A 43 25.77 4.09 -6.02
N SER A 44 26.76 4.44 -6.85
CA SER A 44 27.85 3.55 -7.29
C SER A 44 29.17 3.69 -6.52
N ALA A 45 29.40 4.82 -5.85
CA ALA A 45 30.49 5.00 -4.91
C ALA A 45 30.00 4.55 -3.53
N GLY A 46 30.72 3.64 -2.90
CA GLY A 46 30.39 3.13 -1.56
C GLY A 46 30.32 4.23 -0.47
N PRO A 47 30.11 3.85 0.80
CA PRO A 47 29.92 4.77 1.91
C PRO A 47 31.05 5.82 1.99
N ARG A 48 30.71 7.06 2.37
CA ARG A 48 31.69 8.16 2.43
C ARG A 48 32.74 7.84 3.48
N ALA A 49 34.01 8.15 3.20
CA ALA A 49 35.12 7.92 4.14
C ALA A 49 34.90 8.58 5.52
N GLU A 50 34.10 9.64 5.57
CA GLU A 50 33.68 10.31 6.80
C GLU A 50 32.71 9.47 7.66
N ASP A 51 31.80 8.72 7.03
CA ASP A 51 30.84 7.85 7.71
C ASP A 51 31.57 6.63 8.33
N ILE A 52 32.51 6.03 7.60
CA ILE A 52 33.37 4.94 8.10
C ILE A 52 34.15 5.42 9.33
N ARG A 53 34.81 6.58 9.21
CA ARG A 53 35.60 7.16 10.29
C ARG A 53 34.76 7.52 11.52
N SER A 54 33.53 7.99 11.32
CA SER A 54 32.60 8.30 12.41
C SER A 54 32.16 7.06 13.19
N ALA A 55 31.87 5.97 12.49
CA ALA A 55 31.47 4.70 13.09
C ALA A 55 32.64 4.02 13.83
N GLU A 56 33.85 4.10 13.27
CA GLU A 56 35.08 3.62 13.94
C GLU A 56 35.38 4.40 15.22
N LEU A 57 35.22 5.73 15.20
CA LEU A 57 35.41 6.57 16.39
C LEU A 57 34.38 6.25 17.48
N ALA A 58 33.13 5.95 17.09
CA ALA A 58 32.09 5.54 18.03
C ALA A 58 32.42 4.19 18.70
N LEU A 59 32.95 3.24 17.93
CA LEU A 59 33.44 1.96 18.44
C LEU A 59 34.61 2.12 19.42
N GLU A 60 35.59 2.95 19.07
CA GLU A 60 36.74 3.22 19.93
C GLU A 60 36.32 3.84 21.27
N ARG A 61 35.42 4.84 21.23
CA ARG A 61 34.84 5.45 22.44
C ARG A 61 34.11 4.44 23.32
N ALA A 62 33.34 3.53 22.73
CA ALA A 62 32.62 2.49 23.47
C ALA A 62 33.60 1.53 24.18
N LYS A 63 34.69 1.13 23.51
CA LYS A 63 35.73 0.26 24.07
C LYS A 63 36.48 0.91 25.23
N VAL A 64 36.83 2.20 25.09
CA VAL A 64 37.45 2.98 26.16
C VAL A 64 36.54 3.07 27.38
N ARG A 65 35.23 3.29 27.17
CA ARG A 65 34.26 3.35 28.27
C ARG A 65 34.09 2.01 28.99
N LEU A 66 34.11 0.88 28.26
CA LEU A 66 34.09 -0.46 28.86
C LEU A 66 35.33 -0.70 29.74
N ALA A 67 36.52 -0.29 29.28
CA ALA A 67 37.74 -0.38 30.08
C ALA A 67 37.64 0.47 31.37
N GLN A 68 37.16 1.71 31.26
CA GLN A 68 36.96 2.59 32.43
C GLN A 68 35.98 2.01 33.46
N VAL A 69 34.88 1.39 33.00
CA VAL A 69 33.89 0.77 33.88
C VAL A 69 34.45 -0.47 34.59
N ARG A 70 35.39 -1.19 33.97
CA ARG A 70 36.09 -2.33 34.60
C ARG A 70 37.15 -1.90 35.61
N ASP A 71 37.78 -0.76 35.39
CA ASP A 71 38.91 -0.28 36.19
C ASP A 71 38.52 0.66 37.35
N THR A 72 37.24 1.07 37.45
CA THR A 72 36.76 2.01 38.49
C THR A 72 35.92 1.29 39.57
N PRO A 73 36.45 1.04 40.78
CA PRO A 73 35.67 0.44 41.88
C PRO A 73 34.66 1.43 42.49
N PRO A 74 33.49 0.97 42.97
CA PRO A 74 33.02 -0.42 42.95
C PRO A 74 32.46 -0.81 41.59
N VAL A 75 32.97 -1.91 41.06
CA VAL A 75 32.56 -2.45 39.76
C VAL A 75 31.23 -3.18 39.93
N ARG A 76 30.14 -2.57 39.45
CA ARG A 76 28.83 -3.24 39.41
C ARG A 76 28.74 -4.09 38.16
N THR A 77 28.35 -5.36 38.32
CA THR A 77 28.14 -6.31 37.23
C THR A 77 27.17 -5.79 36.15
N GLU A 78 26.21 -4.96 36.55
CA GLU A 78 25.27 -4.31 35.62
C GLU A 78 25.93 -3.24 34.74
N ASP A 79 26.88 -2.48 35.28
CA ASP A 79 27.56 -1.41 34.54
C ASP A 79 28.51 -2.01 33.49
N ILE A 80 29.15 -3.15 33.80
CA ILE A 80 29.93 -3.94 32.83
C ILE A 80 29.03 -4.43 31.70
N ALA A 81 27.87 -5.03 32.02
CA ALA A 81 26.96 -5.58 31.01
C ALA A 81 26.45 -4.50 30.04
N ASN A 82 26.11 -3.31 30.56
CA ASN A 82 25.68 -2.18 29.72
C ASN A 82 26.81 -1.64 28.84
N ALA A 83 28.05 -1.61 29.36
CA ALA A 83 29.21 -1.16 28.59
C ALA A 83 29.62 -2.17 27.50
N GLU A 84 29.50 -3.48 27.77
CA GLU A 84 29.73 -4.55 26.78
C GLU A 84 28.70 -4.49 25.64
N LEU A 85 27.44 -4.25 25.99
CA LEU A 85 26.35 -4.07 25.02
C LEU A 85 26.58 -2.87 24.10
N ALA A 86 27.04 -1.74 24.65
CA ALA A 86 27.37 -0.54 23.88
C ALA A 86 28.53 -0.78 22.90
N VAL A 87 29.55 -1.57 23.29
CA VAL A 87 30.63 -1.99 22.39
C VAL A 87 30.08 -2.82 21.24
N ARG A 88 29.26 -3.85 21.53
CA ARG A 88 28.68 -4.72 20.48
C ARG A 88 27.83 -3.93 19.47
N MET A 89 27.02 -2.97 19.93
CA MET A 89 26.22 -2.11 19.02
C MET A 89 27.10 -1.25 18.09
N ALA A 90 28.20 -0.72 18.62
CA ALA A 90 29.13 0.09 17.84
C ALA A 90 29.93 -0.76 16.83
N GLU A 91 30.27 -2.01 17.17
CA GLU A 91 30.93 -2.95 16.23
C GLU A 91 30.04 -3.27 15.04
N VAL A 92 28.77 -3.62 15.28
CA VAL A 92 27.80 -3.91 14.22
C VAL A 92 27.59 -2.70 13.29
N THR A 93 27.58 -1.49 13.86
CA THR A 93 27.45 -0.25 13.09
C THR A 93 28.68 0.03 12.23
N ALA A 94 29.89 -0.21 12.75
CA ALA A 94 31.13 -0.04 12.01
C ALA A 94 31.29 -1.08 10.87
N GLU A 95 30.91 -2.33 11.11
CA GLU A 95 30.88 -3.39 10.09
C GLU A 95 29.91 -3.04 8.94
N ARG A 96 28.72 -2.51 9.27
CA ARG A 96 27.71 -2.10 8.28
C ARG A 96 28.23 -1.01 7.33
N VAL A 97 29.09 -0.12 7.82
CA VAL A 97 29.59 1.04 7.05
C VAL A 97 30.89 0.70 6.31
N ARG A 98 31.62 -0.36 6.66
CA ARG A 98 32.88 -0.76 5.98
C ARG A 98 32.72 -1.62 4.70
N GLY A 99 31.55 -2.22 4.45
CA GLY A 99 31.39 -3.16 3.34
C GLY A 99 31.15 -2.52 1.96
N GLU A 100 32.13 -2.58 1.06
CA GLU A 100 31.95 -2.35 -0.39
C GLU A 100 31.13 -3.52 -1.01
N ASN A 101 29.99 -3.23 -1.64
CA ASN A 101 29.18 -4.20 -2.43
C ASN A 101 28.61 -5.45 -1.69
N TYR A 102 28.01 -5.31 -0.51
CA TYR A 102 27.36 -6.42 0.20
C TYR A 102 25.84 -6.26 0.32
N LEU A 103 25.09 -6.65 -0.71
CA LEU A 103 23.68 -7.00 -0.54
C LEU A 103 23.61 -8.43 0.05
N THR A 104 22.98 -8.55 1.22
CA THR A 104 22.41 -9.77 1.86
C THR A 104 23.15 -10.42 3.05
N MET A 105 24.34 -11.06 2.99
CA MET A 105 24.88 -11.82 4.16
C MET A 105 25.26 -10.96 5.39
N ALA A 106 26.14 -9.97 5.22
CA ALA A 106 26.67 -9.17 6.34
C ALA A 106 25.61 -8.28 7.00
N GLN A 107 24.66 -7.74 6.20
CA GLN A 107 23.51 -6.98 6.73
C GLN A 107 22.52 -7.88 7.51
N ARG A 108 22.37 -9.15 7.12
CA ARG A 108 21.54 -10.15 7.84
C ARG A 108 22.16 -10.57 9.17
N GLU A 109 23.47 -10.81 9.18
CA GLU A 109 24.19 -11.10 10.42
C GLU A 109 24.18 -9.90 11.36
N ALA A 110 24.35 -8.69 10.84
CA ALA A 110 24.22 -7.45 11.61
C ALA A 110 22.81 -7.27 12.18
N ALA A 111 21.76 -7.48 11.38
CA ALA A 111 20.37 -7.38 11.83
C ALA A 111 20.02 -8.45 12.88
N THR A 112 20.53 -9.68 12.71
CA THR A 112 20.36 -10.75 13.70
C THR A 112 21.11 -10.44 14.99
N ARG A 113 22.34 -9.94 14.91
CA ARG A 113 23.09 -9.48 16.08
C ARG A 113 22.38 -8.34 16.82
N ILE A 114 21.77 -7.39 16.10
CA ILE A 114 20.98 -6.30 16.70
C ILE A 114 19.75 -6.85 17.43
N ALA A 115 19.00 -7.77 16.82
CA ALA A 115 17.85 -8.39 17.46
C ALA A 115 18.25 -9.18 18.72
N GLU A 116 19.37 -9.89 18.69
CA GLU A 116 19.91 -10.64 19.85
C GLU A 116 20.31 -9.70 20.99
N ILE A 117 20.89 -8.54 20.66
CA ILE A 117 21.20 -7.44 21.59
C ILE A 117 19.93 -6.91 22.26
N ASP A 118 18.83 -6.78 21.54
CA ASP A 118 17.56 -6.29 22.08
C ASP A 118 16.87 -7.32 23.00
N VAL A 119 17.01 -8.61 22.72
CA VAL A 119 16.61 -9.69 23.67
C VAL A 119 17.41 -9.58 24.97
N GLU A 120 18.71 -9.36 24.87
CA GLU A 120 19.59 -9.22 26.04
C GLU A 120 19.19 -8.01 26.91
N LYS A 121 18.84 -6.88 26.28
CA LYS A 121 18.28 -5.70 26.97
C LYS A 121 16.97 -6.02 27.68
N ALA A 122 16.01 -6.64 26.98
CA ALA A 122 14.70 -6.95 27.54
C ALA A 122 14.82 -7.91 28.74
N ARG A 123 15.67 -8.94 28.65
CA ARG A 123 15.94 -9.89 29.74
C ARG A 123 16.62 -9.22 30.93
N ASN A 124 17.56 -8.30 30.68
CA ASN A 124 18.20 -7.53 31.73
C ASN A 124 17.20 -6.59 32.43
N ASN A 125 16.26 -6.00 31.71
CA ASN A 125 15.18 -5.20 32.31
C ASN A 125 14.25 -6.06 33.17
N LEU A 126 13.82 -7.23 32.67
CA LEU A 126 12.99 -8.17 33.42
C LEU A 126 13.67 -8.61 34.74
N ARG A 127 14.96 -8.96 34.71
CA ARG A 127 15.73 -9.30 35.92
C ARG A 127 15.78 -8.16 36.94
N LYS A 128 15.90 -6.91 36.47
CA LYS A 128 15.88 -5.73 37.36
C LYS A 128 14.54 -5.60 38.08
N LEU A 129 13.45 -5.76 37.35
CA LEU A 129 12.10 -5.70 37.91
C LEU A 129 11.84 -6.86 38.88
N GLN A 130 12.28 -8.08 38.56
CA GLN A 130 12.21 -9.24 39.46
C GLN A 130 12.94 -8.99 40.79
N ASN A 131 14.11 -8.34 40.75
CA ASN A 131 14.89 -8.03 41.95
C ASN A 131 14.32 -6.86 42.78
N GLN A 132 13.49 -6.00 42.20
CA GLN A 132 12.93 -4.82 42.86
C GLN A 132 11.57 -5.06 43.54
N GLN A 133 11.01 -6.28 43.48
CA GLN A 133 9.67 -6.61 44.00
C GLN A 133 8.60 -5.59 43.54
N VAL A 134 8.66 -5.19 42.27
CA VAL A 134 7.66 -4.34 41.62
C VAL A 134 6.35 -5.11 41.44
N ASN A 135 5.29 -4.38 41.10
CA ASN A 135 3.96 -4.97 40.99
C ASN A 135 3.93 -6.10 39.91
N PRO A 136 2.98 -7.05 40.01
CA PRO A 136 2.87 -8.15 39.04
C PRO A 136 2.53 -7.75 37.59
N TRP A 137 2.08 -6.52 37.36
CA TRP A 137 1.77 -5.99 36.02
C TRP A 137 3.03 -5.54 35.27
N ASP A 138 3.93 -4.83 35.95
CA ASP A 138 5.22 -4.38 35.40
C ASP A 138 6.09 -5.59 35.02
N LEU A 139 6.00 -6.67 35.80
CA LEU A 139 6.68 -7.93 35.52
C LEU A 139 6.18 -8.57 34.22
N ARG A 140 4.85 -8.66 34.04
CA ARG A 140 4.23 -9.21 32.82
C ARG A 140 4.53 -8.37 31.58
N LEU A 141 4.54 -7.04 31.71
CA LEU A 141 4.90 -6.16 30.60
C LEU A 141 6.35 -6.44 30.14
N ALA A 142 7.28 -6.57 31.09
CA ALA A 142 8.66 -6.89 30.77
C ALA A 142 8.85 -8.32 30.22
N GLU A 143 8.06 -9.30 30.67
CA GLU A 143 8.02 -10.64 30.07
C GLU A 143 7.54 -10.60 28.62
N GLN A 144 6.53 -9.79 28.31
CA GLN A 144 6.06 -9.59 26.93
C GLN A 144 7.12 -8.91 26.04
N ASP A 145 7.88 -7.96 26.57
CA ASP A 145 8.98 -7.31 25.83
C ASP A 145 10.09 -8.31 25.49
N VAL A 146 10.41 -9.23 26.41
CA VAL A 146 11.36 -10.34 26.15
C VAL A 146 10.85 -11.23 25.03
N MET A 147 9.59 -11.66 25.10
CA MET A 147 8.98 -12.52 24.08
C MET A 147 8.93 -11.83 22.71
N ALA A 148 8.63 -10.53 22.66
CA ALA A 148 8.61 -9.74 21.43
C ALA A 148 10.01 -9.63 20.81
N ALA A 149 11.05 -9.39 21.63
CA ALA A 149 12.43 -9.34 21.17
C ALA A 149 12.92 -10.71 20.65
N GLU A 150 12.55 -11.81 21.32
CA GLU A 150 12.92 -13.17 20.90
C GLU A 150 12.27 -13.53 19.57
N ASN A 151 11.02 -13.13 19.36
CA ASN A 151 10.33 -13.24 18.09
C ASN A 151 11.01 -12.41 16.99
N ALA A 152 11.56 -11.24 17.31
CA ALA A 152 12.32 -10.43 16.35
C ALA A 152 13.63 -11.13 15.91
N VAL A 153 14.32 -11.82 16.81
CA VAL A 153 15.50 -12.66 16.49
C VAL A 153 15.11 -13.84 15.60
N ALA A 154 13.99 -14.51 15.91
CA ALA A 154 13.49 -15.59 15.09
C ALA A 154 13.19 -15.10 13.66
N ARG A 155 12.59 -13.92 13.51
CA ARG A 155 12.32 -13.28 12.22
C ARG A 155 13.61 -12.89 11.48
N SER A 156 14.64 -12.40 12.17
CA SER A 156 15.90 -11.97 11.53
C SER A 156 16.74 -13.13 10.99
N LYS A 157 16.69 -14.29 11.63
CA LYS A 157 17.44 -15.50 11.24
C LYS A 157 16.91 -16.17 9.97
N VAL A 158 15.67 -15.89 9.56
CA VAL A 158 14.97 -16.64 8.50
C VAL A 158 14.83 -15.83 7.20
N THR A 159 15.94 -15.29 6.70
CA THR A 159 15.93 -14.51 5.46
C THR A 159 16.74 -15.16 4.33
N ALA A 160 16.22 -16.29 3.81
CA ALA A 160 16.28 -16.72 2.39
C ALA A 160 15.46 -18.01 2.20
N PRO A 161 14.71 -18.21 1.09
CA PRO A 161 13.87 -17.26 0.32
C PRO A 161 12.70 -16.80 1.21
N PHE A 162 11.66 -16.18 0.67
CA PHE A 162 10.39 -15.96 1.39
C PHE A 162 9.77 -17.33 1.73
N ASP A 163 10.26 -17.96 2.79
CA ASP A 163 10.01 -19.35 3.12
C ASP A 163 8.61 -19.44 3.71
N GLN A 164 7.69 -20.07 2.99
CA GLN A 164 6.33 -20.31 3.48
C GLN A 164 6.34 -20.93 4.88
N GLN A 165 7.39 -21.67 5.25
CA GLN A 165 7.55 -22.22 6.60
C GLN A 165 7.71 -21.13 7.68
N ALA A 166 8.48 -20.08 7.40
CA ALA A 166 8.68 -18.96 8.31
C ALA A 166 7.41 -18.13 8.47
N ALA A 167 6.73 -17.85 7.35
CA ALA A 167 5.45 -17.14 7.35
C ALA A 167 4.36 -17.95 8.06
N ARG A 168 4.29 -19.27 7.85
CA ARG A 168 3.38 -20.17 8.60
C ARG A 168 3.68 -20.18 10.09
N LEU A 169 4.95 -20.28 10.49
CA LEU A 169 5.34 -20.24 11.90
C LEU A 169 4.99 -18.88 12.53
N ALA A 170 5.17 -17.78 11.80
CA ALA A 170 4.77 -16.45 12.27
C ALA A 170 3.26 -16.34 12.49
N VAL A 171 2.45 -16.91 11.58
CA VAL A 171 0.99 -17.02 11.75
C VAL A 171 0.64 -17.88 12.97
N GLU A 172 1.29 -19.02 13.16
CA GLU A 172 1.06 -19.92 14.30
C GLU A 172 1.38 -19.25 15.65
N VAL A 173 2.52 -18.54 15.74
CA VAL A 173 2.89 -17.76 16.94
C VAL A 173 1.90 -16.62 17.19
N ALA A 174 1.45 -15.92 16.14
CA ALA A 174 0.45 -14.86 16.27
C ALA A 174 -0.92 -15.41 16.73
N GLN A 175 -1.33 -16.58 16.24
CA GLN A 175 -2.53 -17.28 16.69
C GLN A 175 -2.43 -17.71 18.15
N ALA A 176 -1.28 -18.28 18.56
CA ALA A 176 -1.05 -18.65 19.95
C ALA A 176 -1.12 -17.42 20.89
N ARG A 177 -0.54 -16.29 20.47
CA ARG A 177 -0.60 -15.03 21.21
C ARG A 177 -2.03 -14.48 21.30
N LEU A 178 -2.79 -14.52 20.20
CA LEU A 178 -4.18 -14.10 20.19
C LEU A 178 -5.03 -14.98 21.13
N ALA A 179 -4.87 -16.30 21.06
CA ALA A 179 -5.57 -17.23 21.93
C ALA A 179 -5.26 -16.97 23.41
N GLN A 180 -4.02 -16.63 23.75
CA GLN A 180 -3.64 -16.26 25.11
C GLN A 180 -4.29 -14.94 25.56
N LEU A 181 -4.42 -13.95 24.67
CA LEU A 181 -5.08 -12.68 24.97
C LEU A 181 -6.60 -12.84 25.09
N GLU A 182 -7.22 -13.70 24.27
CA GLU A 182 -8.65 -14.00 24.30
C GLU A 182 -9.08 -14.77 25.55
N GLN A 183 -8.17 -15.54 26.17
CA GLN A 183 -8.41 -16.14 27.48
C GLN A 183 -8.62 -15.10 28.60
N GLY A 184 -8.22 -13.84 28.36
CA GLY A 184 -8.43 -12.74 29.30
C GLY A 184 -7.64 -12.90 30.60
N PRO A 185 -7.85 -12.00 31.58
CA PRO A 185 -7.25 -12.13 32.90
C PRO A 185 -7.83 -13.37 33.62
N SER A 186 -6.96 -14.16 34.23
CA SER A 186 -7.37 -15.39 34.91
C SER A 186 -8.16 -15.09 36.19
N ASP A 187 -8.94 -16.06 36.68
CA ASP A 187 -9.63 -15.94 37.97
C ASP A 187 -8.66 -15.63 39.14
N GLN A 188 -7.40 -16.08 39.05
CA GLN A 188 -6.36 -15.76 40.02
C GLN A 188 -5.95 -14.27 39.96
N ASP A 189 -5.97 -13.67 38.77
CA ASP A 189 -5.66 -12.25 38.57
C ASP A 189 -6.80 -11.33 39.05
N LEU A 190 -8.05 -11.78 38.87
CA LEU A 190 -9.25 -11.02 39.24
C LEU A 190 -9.63 -11.14 40.72
N SER A 191 -9.32 -12.29 41.35
CA SER A 191 -9.60 -12.55 42.77
C SER A 191 -9.18 -11.43 43.74
N PRO A 192 -7.94 -10.88 43.71
CA PRO A 192 -7.56 -9.81 44.64
C PRO A 192 -8.34 -8.51 44.41
N LEU A 193 -8.65 -8.18 43.16
CA LEU A 193 -9.45 -7.00 42.81
C LEU A 193 -10.90 -7.16 43.25
N MET A 194 -11.48 -8.35 43.05
CA MET A 194 -12.83 -8.69 43.51
C MET A 194 -12.92 -8.64 45.04
N ASN A 195 -11.97 -9.23 45.75
CA ASN A 195 -11.89 -9.17 47.22
C ASN A 195 -11.78 -7.72 47.72
N GLN A 196 -11.06 -6.85 47.01
CA GLN A 196 -10.93 -5.44 47.37
C GLN A 196 -12.24 -4.67 47.15
N ILE A 197 -12.97 -4.94 46.05
CA ILE A 197 -14.30 -4.38 45.79
C ILE A 197 -15.29 -4.84 46.85
N ASP A 198 -15.29 -6.13 47.19
CA ASP A 198 -16.18 -6.70 48.21
C ASP A 198 -15.91 -6.08 49.58
N ALA A 199 -14.64 -5.96 49.99
CA ALA A 199 -14.26 -5.29 51.22
C ALA A 199 -14.70 -3.81 51.25
N LEU A 200 -14.57 -3.09 50.13
CA LEU A 200 -15.03 -1.70 50.00
C LEU A 200 -16.55 -1.59 50.04
N SER A 201 -17.28 -2.54 49.44
CA SER A 201 -18.74 -2.57 49.46
C SER A 201 -19.29 -2.76 50.87
N VAL A 202 -18.69 -3.66 51.66
CA VAL A 202 -19.00 -3.87 53.08
C VAL A 202 -18.66 -2.62 53.89
N ALA A 203 -17.52 -1.98 53.62
CA ALA A 203 -17.13 -0.73 54.27
C ALA A 203 -18.10 0.44 53.95
N ILE A 204 -18.62 0.50 52.72
CA ILE A 204 -19.64 1.50 52.33
C ILE A 204 -20.96 1.23 53.05
N GLU A 205 -21.40 -0.02 53.13
CA GLU A 205 -22.66 -0.33 53.80
C GLU A 205 -22.60 -0.04 55.30
N SER A 206 -21.48 -0.37 55.96
CA SER A 206 -21.27 0.02 57.37
C SER A 206 -21.24 1.54 57.57
N ALA A 207 -20.57 2.29 56.69
CA ALA A 207 -20.56 3.75 56.73
C ALA A 207 -21.94 4.37 56.44
N ARG A 208 -22.73 3.74 55.56
CA ARG A 208 -24.09 4.14 55.22
C ARG A 208 -25.03 3.99 56.42
N VAL A 209 -24.91 2.91 57.19
CA VAL A 209 -25.70 2.68 58.41
C VAL A 209 -25.32 3.66 59.54
N ALA A 210 -24.07 4.11 59.58
CA ALA A 210 -23.60 5.09 60.57
C ALA A 210 -24.26 6.49 60.41
N VAL A 211 -24.64 6.88 59.19
CA VAL A 211 -25.24 8.21 58.92
C VAL A 211 -26.63 8.37 59.59
N PRO A 212 -27.61 7.45 59.41
CA PRO A 212 -28.87 7.48 60.15
C PRO A 212 -28.69 7.45 61.67
N SER A 213 -27.70 6.70 62.18
CA SER A 213 -27.39 6.66 63.62
C SER A 213 -26.91 8.02 64.13
N ALA A 214 -26.01 8.68 63.41
CA ALA A 214 -25.55 10.03 63.76
C ALA A 214 -26.67 11.08 63.62
N GLN A 215 -27.55 10.95 62.62
CA GLN A 215 -28.76 11.78 62.50
C GLN A 215 -29.74 11.59 63.67
N ALA A 216 -29.90 10.35 64.15
CA ALA A 216 -30.71 10.09 65.34
C ALA A 216 -30.11 10.74 66.60
N ALA A 217 -28.79 10.72 66.74
CA ALA A 217 -28.09 11.40 67.84
C ALA A 217 -28.29 12.92 67.81
N VAL A 218 -28.18 13.56 66.64
CA VAL A 218 -28.49 15.00 66.47
C VAL A 218 -29.93 15.30 66.89
N ARG A 219 -30.90 14.50 66.40
CA ARG A 219 -32.33 14.68 66.76
C ARG A 219 -32.57 14.52 68.27
N ALA A 220 -31.91 13.56 68.91
CA ALA A 220 -32.01 13.35 70.35
C ALA A 220 -31.42 14.53 71.15
N SER A 221 -30.25 15.06 70.73
CA SER A 221 -29.64 16.25 71.34
C SER A 221 -30.52 17.49 71.18
N GLN A 222 -31.15 17.68 70.02
CA GLN A 222 -32.11 18.77 69.77
C GLN A 222 -33.35 18.65 70.65
N ALA A 223 -33.94 17.46 70.75
CA ALA A 223 -35.10 17.23 71.62
C ALA A 223 -34.78 17.49 73.10
N ARG A 224 -33.55 17.20 73.53
CA ARG A 224 -33.08 17.49 74.89
C ARG A 224 -32.91 18.99 75.14
N LEU A 225 -32.38 19.75 74.18
CA LEU A 225 -32.32 21.22 74.26
C LEU A 225 -33.72 21.82 74.43
N GLU A 226 -34.72 21.35 73.66
CA GLU A 226 -36.11 21.81 73.76
C GLU A 226 -36.80 21.44 75.09
N ALA A 227 -36.29 20.43 75.80
CA ALA A 227 -36.73 20.12 77.16
C ALA A 227 -36.07 21.04 78.20
N VAL A 228 -34.77 21.34 78.06
CA VAL A 228 -33.99 22.22 78.96
C VAL A 228 -34.45 23.68 78.89
N LYS A 229 -34.88 24.16 77.71
CA LYS A 229 -35.47 25.51 77.54
C LYS A 229 -36.69 25.79 78.42
N ARG A 230 -37.32 24.78 79.03
CA ARG A 230 -38.56 24.93 79.84
C ARG A 230 -38.32 25.20 81.34
N GLY A 231 -37.08 25.25 81.84
CA GLY A 231 -36.78 25.64 83.23
C GLY A 231 -35.28 25.78 83.47
N PRO A 232 -34.72 26.95 83.85
CA PRO A 232 -33.30 27.21 83.54
C PRO A 232 -32.32 27.16 84.71
N THR A 233 -31.12 26.68 84.37
CA THR A 233 -29.82 27.32 84.67
C THR A 233 -29.05 27.52 83.35
N GLU A 234 -28.30 28.63 83.19
CA GLU A 234 -27.56 29.00 81.95
C GLU A 234 -26.53 27.93 81.52
N PHE A 235 -25.93 27.26 82.51
CA PHE A 235 -25.00 26.15 82.31
C PHE A 235 -25.63 24.96 81.56
N ASP A 236 -26.92 24.67 81.78
CA ASP A 236 -27.60 23.52 81.15
C ASP A 236 -27.89 23.77 79.67
N LEU A 237 -28.16 25.03 79.30
CA LEU A 237 -28.31 25.43 77.89
C LEU A 237 -26.98 25.28 77.15
N GLN A 238 -25.88 25.71 77.76
CA GLN A 238 -24.57 25.62 77.15
C GLN A 238 -24.08 24.17 77.00
N ASP A 239 -24.35 23.29 77.97
CA ASP A 239 -24.08 21.84 77.84
C ASP A 239 -24.93 21.19 76.73
N ALA A 240 -26.20 21.58 76.60
CA ALA A 240 -27.08 21.09 75.54
C ALA A 240 -26.60 21.54 74.14
N ASP A 241 -26.18 22.80 74.00
CA ASP A 241 -25.63 23.33 72.74
C ASP A 241 -24.31 22.64 72.35
N ASN A 242 -23.37 22.46 73.30
CA ASN A 242 -22.13 21.71 73.07
C ASN A 242 -22.41 20.27 72.62
N LYS A 243 -23.46 19.62 73.14
CA LYS A 243 -23.87 18.27 72.74
C LYS A 243 -24.52 18.20 71.36
N ILE A 244 -25.21 19.27 70.94
CA ILE A 244 -25.72 19.38 69.56
C ILE A 244 -24.53 19.56 68.62
N GLU A 245 -23.61 20.48 68.93
CA GLU A 245 -22.42 20.74 68.12
C GLU A 245 -21.59 19.46 67.91
N ALA A 246 -21.29 18.75 69.00
CA ALA A 246 -20.59 17.47 68.94
C ALA A 246 -21.33 16.42 68.10
N ALA A 247 -22.67 16.35 68.18
CA ALA A 247 -23.48 15.43 67.38
C ALA A 247 -23.51 15.83 65.90
N THR A 248 -23.55 17.12 65.57
CA THR A 248 -23.47 17.62 64.19
C THR A 248 -22.11 17.34 63.56
N VAL A 249 -21.01 17.58 64.29
CA VAL A 249 -19.65 17.22 63.82
C VAL A 249 -19.53 15.71 63.58
N ALA A 250 -20.11 14.89 64.46
CA ALA A 250 -20.13 13.44 64.28
C ALA A 250 -20.94 13.01 63.03
N LEU A 251 -22.05 13.69 62.72
CA LEU A 251 -22.83 13.45 61.50
C LEU A 251 -22.06 13.86 60.24
N GLU A 252 -21.41 15.02 60.25
CA GLU A 252 -20.58 15.46 59.13
C GLU A 252 -19.43 14.51 58.87
N LEU A 253 -18.73 14.06 59.92
CA LEU A 253 -17.68 13.06 59.81
C LEU A 253 -18.20 11.72 59.23
N ALA A 254 -19.39 11.28 59.65
CA ALA A 254 -20.01 10.06 59.11
C ALA A 254 -20.33 10.19 57.62
N ARG A 255 -20.83 11.35 57.17
CA ARG A 255 -21.08 11.65 55.74
C ARG A 255 -19.78 11.72 54.94
N ALA A 256 -18.78 12.45 55.43
CA ALA A 256 -17.48 12.58 54.77
C ALA A 256 -16.79 11.21 54.60
N ARG A 257 -16.90 10.32 55.61
CA ARG A 257 -16.39 8.95 55.52
C ARG A 257 -17.11 8.13 54.45
N LEU A 258 -18.44 8.23 54.36
CA LEU A 258 -19.22 7.54 53.33
C LEU A 258 -18.82 8.01 51.92
N ASP A 259 -18.69 9.33 51.73
CA ASP A 259 -18.33 9.91 50.42
C ASP A 259 -16.91 9.51 50.00
N LEU A 260 -15.94 9.54 50.93
CA LEU A 260 -14.58 9.07 50.65
C LEU A 260 -14.54 7.60 50.21
N LYS A 261 -15.33 6.72 50.87
CA LYS A 261 -15.40 5.30 50.52
C LYS A 261 -16.04 5.07 49.16
N ARG A 262 -17.06 5.86 48.80
CA ARG A 262 -17.67 5.84 47.45
C ARG A 262 -16.69 6.28 46.37
N GLN A 263 -15.98 7.38 46.59
CA GLN A 263 -14.95 7.87 45.67
C GLN A 263 -13.85 6.83 45.45
N THR A 264 -13.43 6.14 46.52
CA THR A 264 -12.42 5.06 46.43
C THR A 264 -12.93 3.88 45.59
N LEU A 265 -14.20 3.50 45.75
CA LEU A 265 -14.82 2.44 44.94
C LEU A 265 -14.92 2.83 43.46
N ASP A 266 -15.36 4.05 43.17
CA ASP A 266 -15.50 4.55 41.80
C ASP A 266 -14.13 4.68 41.10
N ALA A 267 -13.10 5.09 41.83
CA ALA A 267 -11.72 5.11 41.34
C ALA A 267 -11.24 3.69 40.98
N ASN A 268 -11.44 2.71 41.87
CA ASN A 268 -11.06 1.31 41.62
C ASN A 268 -11.81 0.70 40.42
N ARG A 269 -13.11 1.00 40.26
CA ARG A 269 -13.89 0.57 39.10
C ARG A 269 -13.39 1.18 37.80
N SER A 270 -13.00 2.46 37.83
CA SER A 270 -12.47 3.17 36.67
C SER A 270 -11.13 2.58 36.21
N VAL A 271 -10.26 2.19 37.14
CA VAL A 271 -9.00 1.51 36.84
C VAL A 271 -9.25 0.16 36.16
N ILE A 272 -10.16 -0.67 36.69
CA ILE A 272 -10.51 -1.97 36.08
C ILE A 272 -11.12 -1.80 34.69
N ALA A 273 -12.00 -0.80 34.51
CA ALA A 273 -12.59 -0.52 33.20
C ALA A 273 -11.53 -0.09 32.17
N TYR A 274 -10.57 0.73 32.58
CA TYR A 274 -9.43 1.12 31.74
C TYR A 274 -8.56 -0.09 31.37
N ASP A 275 -8.27 -0.96 32.33
CA ASP A 275 -7.48 -2.17 32.10
C ASP A 275 -8.19 -3.12 31.11
N LEU A 276 -9.49 -3.33 31.27
CA LEU A 276 -10.29 -4.13 30.32
C LEU A 276 -10.28 -3.52 28.92
N GLN A 277 -10.40 -2.20 28.81
CA GLN A 277 -10.32 -1.52 27.51
C GLN A 277 -8.93 -1.68 26.87
N SER A 278 -7.86 -1.60 27.68
CA SER A 278 -6.49 -1.79 27.19
C SER A 278 -6.24 -3.21 26.69
N LEU A 279 -6.80 -4.21 27.38
CA LEU A 279 -6.76 -5.62 26.97
C LEU A 279 -7.53 -5.84 25.67
N GLN A 280 -8.72 -5.25 25.53
CA GLN A 280 -9.48 -5.32 24.29
C GLN A 280 -8.69 -4.73 23.11
N LEU A 281 -8.04 -3.58 23.32
CA LEU A 281 -7.19 -2.96 22.29
C LEU A 281 -5.98 -3.83 21.93
N ALA A 282 -5.41 -4.53 22.91
CA ALA A 282 -4.34 -5.50 22.68
C ALA A 282 -4.80 -6.70 21.84
N VAL A 283 -6.01 -7.21 22.09
CA VAL A 283 -6.66 -8.25 21.27
C VAL A 283 -6.88 -7.75 19.84
N ASP A 284 -7.45 -6.56 19.67
CA ASP A 284 -7.72 -5.99 18.34
C ASP A 284 -6.42 -5.80 17.55
N ARG A 285 -5.36 -5.32 18.21
CA ARG A 285 -4.02 -5.20 17.61
C ARG A 285 -3.44 -6.55 17.20
N ALA A 286 -3.60 -7.58 18.04
CA ALA A 286 -3.13 -8.93 17.73
C ALA A 286 -3.89 -9.55 16.54
N LYS A 287 -5.19 -9.27 16.41
CA LYS A 287 -6.00 -9.67 15.24
C LYS A 287 -5.49 -9.01 13.96
N LEU A 288 -5.24 -7.70 13.98
CA LEU A 288 -4.68 -6.99 12.82
C LEU A 288 -3.29 -7.51 12.42
N ASP A 289 -2.43 -7.84 13.38
CA ASP A 289 -1.12 -8.45 13.10
C ASP A 289 -1.27 -9.84 12.47
N LEU A 290 -2.22 -10.65 12.96
CA LEU A 290 -2.55 -11.95 12.38
C LEU A 290 -3.07 -11.81 10.94
N ASP A 291 -4.01 -10.91 10.69
CA ASP A 291 -4.58 -10.67 9.36
C ASP A 291 -3.51 -10.20 8.36
N GLN A 292 -2.60 -9.34 8.80
CA GLN A 292 -1.47 -8.90 7.99
C GLN A 292 -0.52 -10.06 7.67
N LEU A 293 -0.19 -10.90 8.66
CA LEU A 293 0.67 -12.07 8.47
C LEU A 293 0.03 -13.12 7.55
N GLN A 294 -1.29 -13.31 7.64
CA GLN A 294 -2.06 -14.16 6.73
C GLN A 294 -2.05 -13.61 5.31
N SER A 295 -2.30 -12.32 5.14
CA SER A 295 -2.24 -11.65 3.83
C SER A 295 -0.85 -11.80 3.19
N ASN A 296 0.21 -11.62 3.98
CA ASN A 296 1.58 -11.82 3.51
C ASN A 296 1.85 -13.29 3.11
N LEU A 297 1.26 -14.27 3.81
CA LEU A 297 1.38 -15.68 3.47
C LEU A 297 0.60 -16.02 2.18
N ASP A 298 -0.55 -15.40 1.98
CA ASP A 298 -1.35 -15.55 0.77
C ASP A 298 -0.66 -14.89 -0.43
N ASP A 299 -0.08 -13.70 -0.26
CA ASP A 299 0.74 -13.03 -1.28
C ASP A 299 1.99 -13.83 -1.66
N ALA A 300 2.46 -14.73 -0.81
CA ALA A 300 3.52 -15.69 -1.13
C ALA A 300 3.09 -16.71 -2.21
N ARG A 301 1.79 -16.81 -2.48
CA ARG A 301 1.20 -17.68 -3.51
C ARG A 301 0.61 -16.84 -4.61
N ILE A 302 1.32 -16.78 -5.73
CA ILE A 302 0.81 -16.14 -6.94
C ILE A 302 -0.18 -17.11 -7.62
N ILE A 303 -1.48 -16.83 -7.49
CA ILE A 303 -2.55 -17.61 -8.14
C ILE A 303 -2.95 -16.92 -9.45
N ALA A 304 -3.28 -17.71 -10.47
CA ALA A 304 -3.78 -17.19 -11.73
C ALA A 304 -5.16 -16.52 -11.52
N PRO A 305 -5.36 -15.26 -11.97
CA PRO A 305 -6.64 -14.56 -11.77
C PRO A 305 -7.77 -15.10 -12.66
N TYR A 306 -7.44 -15.86 -13.71
CA TYR A 306 -8.39 -16.49 -14.62
C TYR A 306 -7.74 -17.69 -15.34
N ASP A 307 -8.57 -18.56 -15.91
CA ASP A 307 -8.12 -19.70 -16.71
C ASP A 307 -7.47 -19.23 -18.02
N GLY A 308 -6.24 -19.67 -18.29
CA GLY A 308 -5.53 -19.27 -19.50
C GLY A 308 -4.26 -20.08 -19.76
N LYS A 309 -3.54 -19.72 -20.82
CA LYS A 309 -2.27 -20.33 -21.21
C LYS A 309 -1.13 -19.40 -20.80
N ILE A 310 -0.06 -19.96 -20.23
CA ILE A 310 1.15 -19.21 -19.89
C ILE A 310 1.86 -18.81 -21.20
N VAL A 311 2.03 -17.51 -21.41
CA VAL A 311 2.67 -16.94 -22.61
C VAL A 311 4.13 -16.60 -22.36
N LYS A 312 4.46 -16.16 -21.14
CA LYS A 312 5.81 -15.78 -20.76
C LYS A 312 6.07 -16.08 -19.29
N THR A 313 7.27 -16.60 -19.00
CA THR A 313 7.79 -16.80 -17.64
C THR A 313 9.04 -15.94 -17.48
N ASN A 314 8.99 -14.94 -16.61
CA ASN A 314 10.11 -14.02 -16.36
C ASN A 314 10.97 -14.45 -15.15
N GLY A 315 10.45 -15.31 -14.27
CA GLY A 315 11.18 -15.80 -13.10
C GLY A 315 11.45 -17.30 -13.14
N LYS A 316 12.53 -17.73 -12.48
CA LYS A 316 12.92 -19.12 -12.28
C LYS A 316 12.99 -19.44 -10.78
N PRO A 317 12.89 -20.74 -10.40
CA PRO A 317 13.12 -21.14 -9.01
C PRO A 317 14.47 -20.64 -8.51
N GLY A 318 14.47 -19.93 -7.37
CA GLY A 318 15.67 -19.33 -6.78
C GLY A 318 15.86 -17.84 -7.10
N ASP A 319 15.12 -17.28 -8.06
CA ASP A 319 15.18 -15.84 -8.35
C ASP A 319 14.51 -15.01 -7.25
N ASN A 320 15.04 -13.81 -7.01
CA ASN A 320 14.39 -12.83 -6.14
C ASN A 320 13.38 -12.02 -6.95
N VAL A 321 12.13 -11.99 -6.50
CA VAL A 321 11.03 -11.30 -7.16
C VAL A 321 10.62 -10.07 -6.35
N ASN A 322 10.55 -8.91 -7.01
CA ASN A 322 10.09 -7.67 -6.40
C ASN A 322 8.59 -7.48 -6.63
N ALA A 323 7.92 -6.79 -5.70
CA ALA A 323 6.54 -6.37 -5.88
C ALA A 323 6.36 -5.59 -7.20
N PHE A 324 5.18 -5.73 -7.79
CA PHE A 324 4.78 -5.12 -9.07
C PHE A 324 5.54 -5.59 -10.32
N ASN A 325 6.55 -6.45 -10.19
CA ASN A 325 7.23 -7.03 -11.34
C ASN A 325 6.53 -8.34 -11.77
N PRO A 326 6.05 -8.45 -13.02
CA PRO A 326 5.33 -9.64 -13.47
C PRO A 326 6.26 -10.86 -13.58
N VAL A 327 5.96 -11.91 -12.81
CA VAL A 327 6.72 -13.18 -12.82
C VAL A 327 6.23 -14.12 -13.93
N ILE A 328 4.91 -14.20 -14.14
CA ILE A 328 4.26 -15.03 -15.16
C ILE A 328 3.24 -14.16 -15.89
N SER A 329 3.22 -14.26 -17.22
CA SER A 329 2.19 -13.67 -18.07
C SER A 329 1.27 -14.77 -18.59
N ILE A 330 -0.01 -14.66 -18.25
CA ILE A 330 -1.06 -15.57 -18.70
C ILE A 330 -1.92 -14.83 -19.73
N SER A 331 -2.44 -15.55 -20.72
CA SER A 331 -3.43 -15.00 -21.66
C SER A 331 -4.56 -15.99 -21.90
N SER A 332 -5.76 -15.47 -22.11
CA SER A 332 -6.94 -16.29 -22.36
C SER A 332 -7.03 -16.68 -23.84
N PRO A 333 -7.16 -17.98 -24.17
CA PRO A 333 -7.37 -18.42 -25.55
C PRO A 333 -8.83 -18.28 -26.03
N ALA A 334 -9.75 -17.83 -25.17
CA ALA A 334 -11.18 -17.81 -25.47
C ALA A 334 -11.56 -16.86 -26.62
N GLN A 335 -10.81 -15.77 -26.81
CA GLN A 335 -11.03 -14.82 -27.90
C GLN A 335 -9.68 -14.37 -28.45
N LEU A 336 -9.29 -14.93 -29.60
CA LEU A 336 -8.10 -14.49 -30.31
C LEU A 336 -8.38 -13.16 -31.03
N LEU A 337 -7.49 -12.20 -30.82
CA LEU A 337 -7.51 -10.91 -31.49
C LEU A 337 -6.27 -10.79 -32.36
N VAL A 338 -6.45 -10.29 -33.57
CA VAL A 338 -5.32 -9.95 -34.45
C VAL A 338 -5.02 -8.47 -34.27
N ARG A 339 -3.79 -8.20 -33.82
CA ARG A 339 -3.25 -6.86 -33.68
C ARG A 339 -2.48 -6.52 -34.95
N SER A 340 -2.89 -5.46 -35.65
CA SER A 340 -2.22 -4.96 -36.85
C SER A 340 -1.82 -3.50 -36.65
N GLU A 341 -0.58 -3.16 -37.01
CA GLU A 341 -0.14 -1.78 -37.10
C GLU A 341 -0.49 -1.24 -38.49
N VAL A 342 -1.16 -0.10 -38.54
CA VAL A 342 -1.61 0.53 -39.79
C VAL A 342 -1.05 1.94 -39.85
N ASN A 343 -0.58 2.34 -41.03
CA ASN A 343 -0.07 3.69 -41.25
C ASN A 343 -1.16 4.74 -41.07
N GLU A 344 -0.77 5.92 -40.60
CA GLU A 344 -1.70 7.02 -40.29
C GLU A 344 -2.52 7.48 -41.50
N SER A 345 -1.92 7.45 -42.70
CA SER A 345 -2.60 7.75 -43.97
C SER A 345 -3.72 6.77 -44.32
N ASP A 346 -3.61 5.51 -43.91
CA ASP A 346 -4.62 4.48 -44.16
C ASP A 346 -5.61 4.36 -43.02
N MET A 347 -5.23 4.76 -41.80
CA MET A 347 -6.11 4.83 -40.64
C MET A 347 -7.35 5.70 -40.91
N ALA A 348 -7.21 6.80 -41.65
CA ALA A 348 -8.31 7.68 -42.02
C ALA A 348 -9.40 6.99 -42.88
N LYS A 349 -9.08 5.83 -43.47
CA LYS A 349 -9.99 5.05 -44.32
C LYS A 349 -10.63 3.87 -43.57
N LEU A 350 -10.19 3.61 -42.33
CA LEU A 350 -10.67 2.49 -41.53
C LEU A 350 -11.85 2.89 -40.66
N ALA A 351 -12.79 1.95 -40.50
CA ALA A 351 -13.95 2.09 -39.63
C ALA A 351 -14.23 0.77 -38.90
N VAL A 352 -14.70 0.88 -37.66
CA VAL A 352 -15.19 -0.28 -36.89
C VAL A 352 -16.33 -0.93 -37.67
N GLY A 353 -16.31 -2.27 -37.76
CA GLY A 353 -17.29 -3.04 -38.54
C GLY A 353 -16.87 -3.39 -39.96
N GLN A 354 -15.74 -2.86 -40.48
CA GLN A 354 -15.22 -3.26 -41.78
C GLN A 354 -14.84 -4.75 -41.79
N LYS A 355 -15.16 -5.43 -42.89
CA LYS A 355 -14.80 -6.83 -43.12
C LYS A 355 -13.31 -6.94 -43.39
N ALA A 356 -12.68 -7.96 -42.83
CA ALA A 356 -11.28 -8.28 -43.05
C ALA A 356 -11.12 -9.75 -43.42
N MET A 357 -10.17 -10.02 -44.31
CA MET A 357 -9.70 -11.35 -44.63
C MET A 357 -8.35 -11.55 -43.95
N ILE A 358 -8.20 -12.65 -43.22
CA ILE A 358 -7.03 -12.91 -42.39
C ILE A 358 -6.44 -14.26 -42.80
N SER A 359 -5.14 -14.30 -43.05
CA SER A 359 -4.43 -15.53 -43.41
C SER A 359 -3.31 -15.85 -42.42
N LEU A 360 -3.33 -17.10 -41.94
CA LEU A 360 -2.33 -17.83 -41.16
C LEU A 360 -1.03 -18.11 -41.94
N ASP A 361 0.15 -17.63 -41.55
CA ASP A 361 1.41 -18.13 -42.16
C ASP A 361 1.59 -19.64 -41.92
N VAL A 362 1.16 -20.10 -40.73
CA VAL A 362 1.16 -21.53 -40.35
C VAL A 362 0.08 -22.37 -41.04
N PHE A 363 -0.93 -21.73 -41.64
CA PHE A 363 -2.04 -22.38 -42.34
C PHE A 363 -2.18 -21.81 -43.77
N PRO A 364 -1.21 -22.06 -44.66
CA PRO A 364 -1.21 -21.51 -46.01
C PRO A 364 -2.48 -21.93 -46.76
N GLY A 365 -3.10 -20.97 -47.46
CA GLY A 365 -4.31 -21.18 -48.26
C GLY A 365 -5.64 -21.10 -47.47
N THR A 366 -5.61 -20.94 -46.15
CA THR A 366 -6.83 -20.72 -45.35
C THR A 366 -7.09 -19.23 -45.16
N ILE A 367 -8.23 -18.75 -45.67
CA ILE A 367 -8.70 -17.37 -45.45
C ILE A 367 -9.78 -17.39 -44.38
N LEU A 368 -9.58 -16.57 -43.36
CA LEU A 368 -10.48 -16.39 -42.24
C LEU A 368 -11.21 -15.07 -42.40
N ASN A 369 -12.49 -15.09 -42.10
CA ASN A 369 -13.27 -13.87 -42.04
C ASN A 369 -13.12 -13.24 -40.65
N GLY A 370 -12.88 -11.94 -40.64
CA GLY A 370 -12.81 -11.14 -39.44
C GLY A 370 -13.47 -9.78 -39.63
N VAL A 371 -13.59 -9.05 -38.53
CA VAL A 371 -14.19 -7.72 -38.50
C VAL A 371 -13.29 -6.80 -37.66
N VAL A 372 -13.12 -5.57 -38.12
CA VAL A 372 -12.44 -4.52 -37.35
C VAL A 372 -13.27 -4.21 -36.10
N ARG A 373 -12.70 -4.48 -34.91
CA ARG A 373 -13.37 -4.28 -33.62
C ARG A 373 -13.00 -2.95 -33.00
N ASP A 374 -11.70 -2.66 -32.92
CA ASP A 374 -11.19 -1.41 -32.36
C ASP A 374 -10.16 -0.79 -33.30
N LEU A 375 -10.22 0.54 -33.39
CA LEU A 375 -9.20 1.36 -34.02
C LEU A 375 -8.22 1.86 -32.95
N PRO A 376 -7.02 2.33 -33.36
CA PRO A 376 -6.03 2.89 -32.44
C PRO A 376 -6.65 3.94 -31.53
N SER A 377 -6.53 3.73 -30.22
CA SER A 377 -7.03 4.63 -29.19
C SER A 377 -5.90 5.03 -28.26
N THR A 378 -5.85 6.30 -27.87
CA THR A 378 -4.90 6.76 -26.86
C THR A 378 -5.28 6.19 -25.50
N VAL A 379 -4.49 5.26 -24.95
CA VAL A 379 -4.71 4.72 -23.61
C VAL A 379 -3.85 5.52 -22.63
N VAL A 380 -4.50 6.25 -21.72
CA VAL A 380 -3.81 6.89 -20.60
C VAL A 380 -3.58 5.83 -19.53
N THR A 381 -2.32 5.44 -19.31
CA THR A 381 -1.96 4.61 -18.15
C THR A 381 -1.35 5.51 -17.07
N GLN A 382 -1.33 5.03 -15.82
CA GLN A 382 -0.79 5.77 -14.66
C GLN A 382 0.72 6.12 -14.80
N GLN A 383 1.41 5.60 -15.81
CA GLN A 383 2.84 5.80 -16.09
C GLN A 383 3.12 6.70 -17.30
N GLY A 384 2.08 7.31 -17.90
CA GLY A 384 2.19 8.17 -19.07
C GLY A 384 1.30 7.73 -20.22
N VAL A 385 1.13 8.62 -21.21
CA VAL A 385 0.29 8.34 -22.38
C VAL A 385 1.03 7.37 -23.32
N VAL A 386 0.66 6.09 -23.28
CA VAL A 386 1.11 5.13 -24.29
C VAL A 386 0.04 5.09 -25.38
N ALA A 387 0.31 5.73 -26.51
CA ALA A 387 -0.57 5.66 -27.67
C ALA A 387 -0.54 4.23 -28.23
N ASP A 388 -1.59 3.43 -27.99
CA ASP A 388 -1.76 2.15 -28.66
C ASP A 388 -2.13 2.41 -30.12
N LYS A 389 -1.12 2.40 -30.99
CA LYS A 389 -1.27 2.65 -32.44
C LYS A 389 -1.83 1.44 -33.21
N SER A 390 -2.26 0.39 -32.51
CA SER A 390 -2.69 -0.84 -33.17
C SER A 390 -4.19 -0.89 -33.46
N THR A 391 -4.54 -1.37 -34.65
CA THR A 391 -5.90 -1.77 -35.01
C THR A 391 -6.13 -3.20 -34.55
N LYS A 392 -7.25 -3.45 -33.86
CA LYS A 392 -7.61 -4.78 -33.33
C LYS A 392 -8.76 -5.36 -34.14
N LEU A 393 -8.54 -6.54 -34.70
CA LEU A 393 -9.52 -7.27 -35.47
C LEU A 393 -9.97 -8.51 -34.69
N THR A 394 -11.28 -8.71 -34.63
CA THR A 394 -11.83 -9.98 -34.15
C THR A 394 -11.89 -10.93 -35.32
N VAL A 395 -11.47 -12.17 -35.07
CA VAL A 395 -11.49 -13.23 -36.09
C VAL A 395 -12.48 -14.28 -35.64
N GLU A 396 -13.39 -14.65 -36.54
CA GLU A 396 -14.23 -15.81 -36.31
C GLU A 396 -13.40 -17.06 -36.63
N TRP A 397 -12.73 -17.58 -35.61
CA TRP A 397 -11.88 -18.76 -35.72
C TRP A 397 -12.60 -19.98 -35.14
N THR A 398 -12.93 -20.94 -35.99
CA THR A 398 -13.74 -22.12 -35.66
C THR A 398 -12.95 -23.44 -35.66
N ARG A 399 -11.64 -23.41 -35.89
CA ARG A 399 -10.81 -24.63 -35.96
C ARG A 399 -9.83 -24.74 -34.79
N PRO A 400 -9.38 -25.92 -34.39
CA PRO A 400 -8.25 -26.04 -33.47
C PRO A 400 -6.94 -25.59 -34.15
N GLY A 401 -6.02 -24.94 -33.41
CA GLY A 401 -4.62 -24.81 -33.83
C GLY A 401 -4.05 -23.39 -34.06
N ALA A 402 -4.86 -22.33 -33.97
CA ALA A 402 -4.30 -20.98 -33.85
C ALA A 402 -3.90 -20.72 -32.40
N ASP A 403 -2.65 -20.29 -32.18
CA ASP A 403 -2.11 -19.93 -30.87
C ASP A 403 -1.74 -18.44 -30.84
N ILE A 404 -1.68 -17.91 -29.61
CA ILE A 404 -1.22 -16.55 -29.34
C ILE A 404 0.26 -16.43 -29.75
N GLY A 405 0.58 -15.34 -30.45
CA GLY A 405 1.94 -15.07 -30.92
C GLY A 405 2.22 -15.51 -32.36
N MET A 406 1.27 -16.17 -33.03
CA MET A 406 1.36 -16.45 -34.46
C MET A 406 1.27 -15.17 -35.29
N LEU A 407 2.03 -15.12 -36.38
CA LEU A 407 1.96 -14.04 -37.36
C LEU A 407 0.74 -14.24 -38.27
N ALA A 408 0.03 -13.15 -38.52
CA ALA A 408 -1.16 -13.11 -39.37
C ALA A 408 -1.01 -12.00 -40.39
N ARG A 409 -1.44 -12.25 -41.62
CA ARG A 409 -1.61 -11.22 -42.64
C ARG A 409 -3.08 -10.83 -42.70
N VAL A 410 -3.35 -9.53 -42.70
CA VAL A 410 -4.69 -8.96 -42.68
C VAL A 410 -4.91 -8.13 -43.95
N GLN A 411 -6.03 -8.37 -44.63
CA GLN A 411 -6.52 -7.55 -45.74
C GLN A 411 -7.87 -6.97 -45.32
N ILE A 412 -7.94 -5.65 -45.12
CA ILE A 412 -9.17 -4.97 -44.71
C ILE A 412 -9.86 -4.42 -45.94
N ILE A 413 -11.16 -4.69 -46.09
CA ILE A 413 -11.97 -4.18 -47.19
C ILE A 413 -12.42 -2.76 -46.83
N VAL A 414 -11.78 -1.77 -47.45
CA VAL A 414 -12.03 -0.35 -47.21
C VAL A 414 -13.32 0.12 -47.89
N GLN A 415 -13.50 -0.25 -49.16
CA GLN A 415 -14.68 0.05 -49.96
C GLN A 415 -15.02 -1.15 -50.85
N GLN A 416 -16.31 -1.41 -51.02
CA GLN A 416 -16.82 -2.41 -51.94
C GLN A 416 -18.10 -1.88 -52.58
N LYS A 417 -18.20 -1.97 -53.90
CA LYS A 417 -19.39 -1.62 -54.66
C LYS A 417 -19.69 -2.73 -55.66
N LYS A 418 -20.97 -3.07 -55.81
CA LYS A 418 -21.46 -4.06 -56.77
C LYS A 418 -22.15 -3.35 -57.93
N ASP A 419 -22.24 -4.03 -59.07
CA ASP A 419 -22.96 -3.57 -60.26
C ASP A 419 -22.46 -2.21 -60.78
N VAL A 420 -21.15 -2.13 -61.02
CA VAL A 420 -20.46 -0.92 -61.47
C VAL A 420 -19.81 -1.11 -62.84
N LEU A 421 -19.80 -0.06 -63.66
CA LEU A 421 -19.06 -0.03 -64.91
C LEU A 421 -17.58 0.18 -64.60
N ILE A 422 -16.75 -0.79 -64.98
CA ILE A 422 -15.29 -0.75 -64.77
C ILE A 422 -14.56 -0.67 -66.11
N ILE A 423 -13.45 0.05 -66.11
CA ILE A 423 -12.51 0.09 -67.23
C ILE A 423 -11.09 -0.17 -66.71
N PRO A 424 -10.18 -0.71 -67.53
CA PRO A 424 -8.78 -0.82 -67.14
C PRO A 424 -8.21 0.56 -66.80
N THR A 425 -7.54 0.69 -65.65
CA THR A 425 -6.96 1.97 -65.19
C THR A 425 -6.00 2.55 -66.24
N ALA A 426 -5.30 1.68 -66.97
CA ALA A 426 -4.41 2.06 -68.07
C ALA A 426 -5.11 2.82 -69.23
N ALA A 427 -6.41 2.60 -69.45
CA ALA A 427 -7.18 3.27 -70.50
C ALA A 427 -7.53 4.73 -70.17
N ILE A 428 -7.34 5.16 -68.91
CA ILE A 428 -7.68 6.51 -68.48
C ILE A 428 -6.51 7.45 -68.75
N ARG A 429 -6.77 8.50 -69.54
CA ARG A 429 -5.83 9.59 -69.74
C ARG A 429 -6.23 10.78 -68.87
N THR A 430 -5.22 11.38 -68.23
CA THR A 430 -5.42 12.55 -67.35
C THR A 430 -4.64 13.73 -67.89
N VAL A 431 -5.35 14.82 -68.21
CA VAL A 431 -4.75 16.10 -68.60
C VAL A 431 -5.28 17.19 -67.69
N GLY A 432 -4.41 17.72 -66.83
CA GLY A 432 -4.81 18.64 -65.76
C GLY A 432 -5.82 17.99 -64.81
N LYS A 433 -7.00 18.60 -64.65
CA LYS A 433 -8.09 18.06 -63.82
C LYS A 433 -9.06 17.15 -64.59
N ARG A 434 -8.90 17.00 -65.90
CA ARG A 434 -9.83 16.24 -66.74
C ARG A 434 -9.32 14.81 -66.91
N ARG A 435 -10.18 13.85 -66.57
CA ARG A 435 -10.01 12.42 -66.87
C ARG A 435 -10.88 12.10 -68.08
N PHE A 436 -10.31 11.42 -69.07
CA PHE A 436 -11.02 11.01 -70.27
C PHE A 436 -10.51 9.66 -70.76
N VAL A 437 -11.36 8.94 -71.48
CA VAL A 437 -10.97 7.76 -72.25
C VAL A 437 -11.01 8.07 -73.74
N GLU A 438 -10.25 7.30 -74.50
CA GLU A 438 -10.28 7.36 -75.94
C GLU A 438 -11.01 6.12 -76.47
N TYR A 439 -11.90 6.32 -77.44
CA TYR A 439 -12.67 5.27 -78.08
C TYR A 439 -12.66 5.47 -79.59
N MET A 440 -12.92 4.39 -80.33
CA MET A 440 -13.02 4.44 -81.78
C MET A 440 -14.48 4.59 -82.19
N ASP A 441 -14.80 5.68 -82.88
CA ASP A 441 -16.09 5.91 -83.53
C ASP A 441 -15.89 5.67 -85.03
N GLY A 442 -16.09 4.41 -85.45
CA GLY A 442 -15.67 3.94 -86.77
C GLY A 442 -14.14 3.96 -86.93
N SER A 443 -13.62 4.78 -87.85
CA SER A 443 -12.18 4.96 -88.07
C SER A 443 -11.60 6.20 -87.37
N VAL A 444 -12.42 6.96 -86.64
CA VAL A 444 -12.00 8.22 -86.01
C VAL A 444 -11.84 8.02 -84.51
N LYS A 445 -10.66 8.38 -84.01
CA LYS A 445 -10.36 8.39 -82.57
C LYS A 445 -11.04 9.59 -81.91
N ARG A 446 -11.89 9.34 -80.92
CA ARG A 446 -12.55 10.38 -80.11
C ARG A 446 -12.20 10.21 -78.64
N SER A 447 -12.28 11.31 -77.89
CA SER A 447 -12.15 11.30 -76.43
C SER A 447 -13.49 11.59 -75.77
N LYS A 448 -13.78 10.90 -74.68
CA LYS A 448 -14.96 11.14 -73.84
C LYS A 448 -14.50 11.40 -72.41
N ASN A 449 -14.91 12.53 -71.85
CA ASN A 449 -14.65 12.83 -70.45
C ASN A 449 -15.40 11.82 -69.57
N ILE A 450 -14.75 11.41 -68.48
CA ILE A 450 -15.32 10.48 -67.52
C ILE A 450 -15.17 11.01 -66.11
N GLU A 451 -16.17 10.73 -65.29
CA GLU A 451 -16.04 10.81 -63.84
C GLU A 451 -15.79 9.41 -63.30
N VAL A 452 -14.82 9.28 -62.41
CA VAL A 452 -14.40 7.99 -61.89
C VAL A 452 -14.62 7.90 -60.39
N GLY A 453 -14.95 6.70 -59.94
CA GLY A 453 -15.19 6.36 -58.54
C GLY A 453 -14.02 5.61 -57.95
N ILE A 454 -14.31 4.42 -57.40
CA ILE A 454 -13.32 3.54 -56.79
C ILE A 454 -12.30 3.11 -57.85
N SER A 455 -11.00 3.21 -57.53
CA SER A 455 -9.92 2.72 -58.38
C SER A 455 -9.11 1.68 -57.62
N THR A 456 -8.82 0.58 -58.31
CA THR A 456 -7.82 -0.41 -57.94
C THR A 456 -6.58 -0.23 -58.81
N GLU A 457 -5.55 -1.05 -58.61
CA GLU A 457 -4.35 -1.04 -59.46
C GLU A 457 -4.65 -1.38 -60.93
N GLN A 458 -5.65 -2.24 -61.18
CA GLN A 458 -5.95 -2.76 -62.51
C GLN A 458 -7.18 -2.10 -63.14
N GLU A 459 -8.19 -1.80 -62.34
CA GLU A 459 -9.51 -1.39 -62.80
C GLU A 459 -10.00 -0.14 -62.06
N THR A 460 -10.71 0.73 -62.78
CA THR A 460 -11.33 1.94 -62.25
C THR A 460 -12.81 1.96 -62.57
N GLU A 461 -13.62 2.24 -61.55
CA GLU A 461 -15.06 2.49 -61.68
C GLU A 461 -15.31 3.81 -62.44
N VAL A 462 -16.26 3.77 -63.38
CA VAL A 462 -16.77 4.94 -64.09
C VAL A 462 -18.15 5.29 -63.56
N LEU A 463 -18.28 6.48 -62.96
CA LEU A 463 -19.53 7.00 -62.42
C LEU A 463 -20.41 7.62 -63.50
N SER A 464 -19.79 8.33 -64.44
CA SER A 464 -20.50 9.01 -65.52
C SER A 464 -19.60 9.21 -66.75
N GLY A 465 -20.23 9.36 -67.91
CA GLY A 465 -19.55 9.65 -69.18
C GLY A 465 -19.36 8.45 -70.10
N LEU A 466 -19.62 7.22 -69.66
CA LEU A 466 -19.60 6.03 -70.50
C LEU A 466 -20.86 5.20 -70.34
N GLU A 467 -21.19 4.48 -71.41
CA GLU A 467 -22.30 3.53 -71.48
C GLU A 467 -21.70 2.14 -71.67
N ASP A 468 -22.43 1.13 -71.18
CA ASP A 468 -22.04 -0.26 -71.32
C ASP A 468 -22.01 -0.66 -72.81
N GLY A 469 -21.02 -1.50 -73.18
CA GLY A 469 -20.80 -1.95 -74.56
C GLY A 469 -19.94 -1.03 -75.44
N LEU A 470 -19.50 0.13 -74.97
CA LEU A 470 -18.59 0.99 -75.75
C LEU A 470 -17.16 0.43 -75.75
N VAL A 471 -16.60 0.19 -76.95
CA VAL A 471 -15.22 -0.29 -77.10
C VAL A 471 -14.23 0.87 -76.95
N ILE A 472 -13.46 0.84 -75.86
CA ILE A 472 -12.42 1.83 -75.56
C ILE A 472 -11.04 1.31 -75.95
N LEU A 473 -10.10 2.22 -76.16
CA LEU A 473 -8.70 1.90 -76.41
C LEU A 473 -8.01 1.61 -75.08
N ALA A 474 -7.53 0.37 -74.91
CA ALA A 474 -6.65 0.03 -73.80
C ALA A 474 -5.37 0.88 -73.93
N GLY A 475 -5.08 1.69 -72.91
CA GLY A 475 -3.90 2.56 -72.95
C GLY A 475 -2.63 1.73 -73.05
N THR A 476 -1.68 2.22 -73.85
CA THR A 476 -0.31 1.72 -73.94
C THR A 476 0.47 1.94 -72.66
#